data_AF-A0A9E4B637-F1
#
_entry.id   AF-A0A9E4B637-F1
#
_cell.length_a   1.000
_cell.length_b   1.000
_cell.length_c   1.000
_cell.angle_alpha   90.00
_cell.angle_beta   90.00
_cell.angle_gamma   90.00
#
_symmetry.space_group_name_H-M   'P 1'
#
loop_
_entity.id
_entity.type
_entity.pdbx_description
1 polymer ?
#
loop_
_entity_poly.entity_id
_entity_poly.type
_entity_poly.pdbx_seq_one_letter_code
_entity_poly.pdbx_strand_id
1 'polypeptide(L)'
;MRLKPWIEVPARTAHRPGRRRPGDAPHEPSARCASCAGAALVLLATSLGGCFSLTGEDPTLRTPGGVIDDEVIETMVARRIDAADERLSRSHINVNSYDGIVLLTGQVENAELRELAESSVSEVKRIRRVHNELKIGGPISLVARTNDNWLETKVRSRLIANPEVVASRIKVVVEDGVVYLVGIVSREQADATVVVTKNVFGVQKIVKVFDYLGEEPDK
;
A
#
# COMPACT_ATOMS: atom_id res chain seq x y z
N MET A 1 -48.44 -20.64 -33.62
CA MET A 1 -46.98 -20.39 -33.54
C MET A 1 -46.26 -21.68 -33.19
N ARG A 2 -45.38 -22.18 -34.07
CA ARG A 2 -44.58 -23.40 -33.89
C ARG A 2 -43.25 -23.07 -33.21
N LEU A 3 -42.93 -23.76 -32.13
CA LEU A 3 -41.63 -23.73 -31.46
C LEU A 3 -40.59 -24.47 -32.32
N LYS A 4 -39.45 -23.82 -32.57
CA LYS A 4 -38.33 -24.38 -33.35
C LYS A 4 -37.40 -25.23 -32.45
N PRO A 5 -36.79 -26.31 -32.98
CA PRO A 5 -35.97 -27.23 -32.19
C PRO A 5 -34.52 -26.76 -32.07
N TRP A 6 -33.88 -27.29 -31.03
CA TRP A 6 -32.51 -27.05 -30.60
C TRP A 6 -31.47 -27.58 -31.59
N ILE A 7 -30.32 -26.90 -31.66
CA ILE A 7 -29.16 -27.20 -32.50
C ILE A 7 -28.23 -28.17 -31.75
N GLU A 8 -27.89 -29.30 -32.39
CA GLU A 8 -26.91 -30.28 -31.92
C GLU A 8 -25.47 -29.81 -32.18
N VAL A 9 -24.59 -29.98 -31.19
CA VAL A 9 -23.14 -29.75 -31.28
C VAL A 9 -22.44 -31.11 -31.30
N PRO A 10 -21.57 -31.42 -32.29
CA PRO A 10 -20.88 -32.71 -32.32
C PRO A 10 -19.69 -32.76 -31.33
N ALA A 11 -19.61 -33.89 -30.62
CA ALA A 11 -18.59 -34.21 -29.62
C ALA A 11 -17.21 -34.45 -30.26
N ARG A 12 -16.18 -33.90 -29.60
CA ARG A 12 -14.78 -33.95 -30.01
C ARG A 12 -14.13 -35.27 -29.56
N THR A 13 -13.38 -35.88 -30.46
CA THR A 13 -12.72 -37.19 -30.36
C THR A 13 -11.62 -37.22 -29.29
N ALA A 14 -11.68 -38.19 -28.37
CA ALA A 14 -10.68 -38.43 -27.34
C ALA A 14 -9.63 -39.46 -27.78
N HIS A 15 -8.35 -39.09 -27.70
CA HIS A 15 -7.19 -39.91 -28.01
C HIS A 15 -6.89 -40.89 -26.85
N ARG A 16 -6.80 -42.20 -27.12
CA ARG A 16 -6.34 -43.24 -26.18
C ARG A 16 -4.82 -43.46 -26.30
N PRO A 17 -4.06 -43.58 -25.19
CA PRO A 17 -2.75 -44.23 -25.20
C PRO A 17 -2.84 -45.70 -24.79
N GLY A 18 -1.92 -46.50 -25.34
CA GLY A 18 -1.96 -47.96 -25.43
C GLY A 18 -1.62 -48.75 -24.17
N ARG A 19 -2.14 -50.00 -24.16
CA ARG A 19 -1.91 -51.06 -23.16
C ARG A 19 -0.50 -51.66 -23.30
N ARG A 20 0.18 -51.90 -22.17
CA ARG A 20 1.27 -52.90 -22.05
C ARG A 20 0.73 -54.16 -21.39
N ARG A 21 1.21 -55.33 -21.83
CA ARG A 21 0.84 -56.67 -21.35
C ARG A 21 1.91 -57.24 -20.39
N PRO A 22 1.56 -58.28 -19.62
CA PRO A 22 2.19 -58.66 -18.35
C PRO A 22 3.11 -59.90 -18.45
N GLY A 23 3.88 -60.15 -17.40
CA GLY A 23 4.51 -61.45 -17.13
C GLY A 23 5.75 -61.33 -16.26
N ASP A 24 5.88 -62.27 -15.33
CA ASP A 24 7.09 -62.62 -14.55
C ASP A 24 7.22 -61.98 -13.15
N ALA A 25 6.47 -62.57 -12.22
CA ALA A 25 7.00 -62.89 -10.88
C ALA A 25 7.73 -64.25 -11.01
N PRO A 26 8.63 -64.69 -10.09
CA PRO A 26 8.15 -65.07 -8.75
C PRO A 26 9.15 -65.21 -7.56
N HIS A 27 8.55 -65.40 -6.37
CA HIS A 27 9.01 -66.09 -5.13
C HIS A 27 9.86 -65.36 -4.06
N GLU A 28 9.23 -65.17 -2.89
CA GLU A 28 9.86 -65.08 -1.55
C GLU A 28 10.46 -66.44 -1.11
N PRO A 29 11.32 -66.46 -0.07
CA PRO A 29 10.79 -66.90 1.22
C PRO A 29 11.38 -66.24 2.50
N SER A 30 10.47 -66.04 3.46
CA SER A 30 10.57 -66.27 4.92
C SER A 30 11.79 -65.80 5.75
N ALA A 31 11.53 -64.76 6.54
CA ALA A 31 11.62 -64.72 8.02
C ALA A 31 12.69 -65.55 8.76
N ARG A 32 13.52 -64.89 9.58
CA ARG A 32 13.46 -64.88 11.07
C ARG A 32 14.75 -64.36 11.72
N CYS A 33 14.54 -63.88 12.95
CA CYS A 33 15.51 -63.65 14.05
C CYS A 33 16.43 -62.45 13.91
N ALA A 34 16.90 -61.78 14.96
CA ALA A 34 16.51 -61.59 16.35
C ALA A 34 17.67 -60.76 16.94
N SER A 35 17.38 -59.86 17.88
CA SER A 35 18.32 -59.31 18.87
C SER A 35 19.24 -58.13 18.50
N CYS A 36 18.96 -57.01 19.17
CA CYS A 36 19.87 -56.22 20.01
C CYS A 36 21.31 -55.96 19.54
N ALA A 37 21.62 -54.71 19.18
CA ALA A 37 22.74 -53.94 19.73
C ALA A 37 22.92 -52.62 18.96
N GLY A 38 23.27 -51.55 19.68
CA GLY A 38 24.01 -50.43 19.10
C GLY A 38 23.26 -49.11 19.02
N ALA A 39 23.46 -48.30 20.04
CA ALA A 39 23.18 -46.87 20.02
C ALA A 39 23.83 -46.20 18.79
N ALA A 40 23.05 -45.43 18.04
CA ALA A 40 23.54 -44.45 17.08
C ALA A 40 22.69 -43.18 17.22
N LEU A 41 23.00 -42.41 18.25
CA LEU A 41 22.49 -41.06 18.46
C LEU A 41 23.21 -40.17 17.43
N VAL A 42 22.62 -40.04 16.25
CA VAL A 42 23.13 -39.18 15.18
C VAL A 42 22.88 -37.72 15.59
N LEU A 43 23.84 -37.15 16.31
CA LEU A 43 24.00 -35.71 16.46
C LEU A 43 24.38 -35.12 15.11
N LEU A 44 23.38 -34.83 14.28
CA LEU A 44 23.52 -34.00 13.09
C LEU A 44 23.69 -32.54 13.53
N ALA A 45 24.89 -32.20 13.95
CA ALA A 45 25.37 -30.83 14.06
C ALA A 45 25.51 -30.25 12.65
N THR A 46 24.41 -29.76 12.07
CA THR A 46 24.47 -28.85 10.93
C THR A 46 24.79 -27.46 11.46
N SER A 47 26.08 -27.18 11.63
CA SER A 47 26.64 -25.84 11.71
C SER A 47 26.49 -25.15 10.36
N LEU A 48 25.27 -24.73 10.02
CA LEU A 48 25.08 -23.65 9.08
C LEU A 48 25.06 -22.37 9.91
N GLY A 49 26.26 -21.85 10.15
CA GLY A 49 26.45 -20.45 10.51
C GLY A 49 25.94 -19.57 9.37
N GLY A 50 24.63 -19.40 9.29
CA GLY A 50 24.05 -18.26 8.62
C GLY A 50 24.41 -17.04 9.48
N CYS A 51 25.37 -16.24 9.03
CA CYS A 51 25.38 -14.83 9.41
C CYS A 51 24.06 -14.23 8.92
N PHE A 52 23.02 -14.32 9.75
CA PHE A 52 21.89 -13.42 9.67
C PHE A 52 22.44 -12.05 10.03
N SER A 53 23.00 -11.38 9.03
CA SER A 53 23.27 -9.95 9.13
C SER A 53 21.91 -9.33 9.32
N LEU A 54 21.60 -8.97 10.57
CA LEU A 54 20.56 -8.01 10.92
C LEU A 54 20.94 -6.73 10.17
N THR A 55 20.42 -6.63 8.95
CA THR A 55 20.65 -5.53 8.03
C THR A 55 20.28 -4.24 8.73
N GLY A 56 21.16 -3.25 8.69
CA GLY A 56 20.80 -1.88 9.02
C GLY A 56 19.51 -1.54 8.26
N GLU A 57 18.45 -1.25 9.00
CA GLU A 57 17.17 -0.87 8.45
C GLU A 57 17.39 0.47 7.75
N ASP A 58 17.28 0.52 6.42
CA ASP A 58 17.24 1.80 5.71
C ASP A 58 15.97 2.52 6.20
N PRO A 59 16.09 3.65 6.94
CA PRO A 59 14.96 4.30 7.59
C PRO A 59 13.94 4.86 6.58
N THR A 60 14.27 4.87 5.29
CA THR A 60 13.36 5.29 4.22
C THR A 60 12.54 4.15 3.61
N LEU A 61 12.91 2.89 3.87
CA LEU A 61 12.18 1.74 3.35
C LEU A 61 10.96 1.48 4.20
N ARG A 62 9.82 1.33 3.53
CA ARG A 62 8.55 1.01 4.20
C ARG A 62 8.57 -0.44 4.66
N THR A 63 8.38 -0.65 5.96
CA THR A 63 8.10 -1.97 6.50
C THR A 63 6.64 -2.34 6.26
N PRO A 64 6.29 -3.63 6.09
CA PRO A 64 4.90 -4.06 6.03
C PRO A 64 4.08 -3.61 7.26
N GLY A 65 4.72 -3.59 8.45
CA GLY A 65 4.12 -3.08 9.67
C GLY A 65 3.75 -1.59 9.59
N GLY A 66 4.66 -0.75 9.09
CA GLY A 66 4.38 0.69 8.93
C GLY A 66 3.23 1.00 7.97
N VAL A 67 3.04 0.20 6.91
CA VAL A 67 1.87 0.35 6.01
C VAL A 67 0.56 0.04 6.74
N ILE A 68 0.52 -1.03 7.55
CA ILE A 68 -0.66 -1.39 8.34
C ILE A 68 -0.92 -0.32 9.40
N ASP A 69 0.14 0.17 10.05
CA ASP A 69 0.02 1.23 11.05
C ASP A 69 -0.57 2.52 10.45
N ASP A 70 -0.17 2.89 9.22
CA ASP A 70 -0.74 4.04 8.51
C ASP A 70 -2.25 3.87 8.25
N GLU A 71 -2.70 2.69 7.82
CA GLU A 71 -4.13 2.42 7.57
C GLU A 71 -4.95 2.47 8.86
N VAL A 72 -4.38 1.97 9.96
CA VAL A 72 -4.99 2.07 11.29
C VAL A 72 -5.05 3.53 11.75
N ILE A 73 -4.00 4.32 11.53
CA ILE A 73 -3.99 5.76 11.81
C ILE A 73 -5.08 6.47 11.00
N GLU A 74 -5.15 6.25 9.69
CA GLU A 74 -6.17 6.85 8.81
C GLU A 74 -7.59 6.56 9.33
N THR A 75 -7.87 5.30 9.66
CA THR A 75 -9.18 4.89 10.20
C THR A 75 -9.50 5.54 11.54
N MET A 76 -8.52 5.61 12.45
CA MET A 76 -8.69 6.22 13.77
C MET A 76 -8.88 7.74 13.69
N VAL A 77 -8.14 8.40 12.81
CA VAL A 77 -8.21 9.85 12.57
C VAL A 77 -9.56 10.22 11.97
N ALA A 78 -9.99 9.51 10.92
CA ALA A 78 -11.31 9.71 10.32
C ALA A 78 -12.43 9.60 11.36
N ARG A 79 -12.42 8.52 12.17
CA ARG A 79 -13.42 8.33 13.24
C ARG A 79 -13.40 9.43 14.31
N ARG A 80 -12.23 9.99 14.64
CA ARG A 80 -12.14 11.09 15.61
C ARG A 80 -12.68 12.39 15.05
N ILE A 81 -12.37 12.71 13.80
CA ILE A 81 -12.92 13.88 13.11
C ILE A 81 -14.45 13.76 13.04
N ASP A 82 -14.97 12.59 12.66
CA ASP A 82 -16.42 12.35 12.59
C ASP A 82 -17.11 12.47 13.96
N ALA A 83 -16.43 12.03 15.03
CA ALA A 83 -16.96 12.10 16.39
C ALA A 83 -16.80 13.48 17.05
N ALA A 84 -15.94 14.36 16.51
CA ALA A 84 -15.68 15.68 17.07
C ALA A 84 -16.85 16.65 16.82
N ASP A 85 -17.46 16.59 15.63
CA ASP A 85 -18.61 17.44 15.27
C ASP A 85 -19.42 16.83 14.09
N GLU A 86 -20.75 16.91 14.13
CA GLU A 86 -21.63 16.43 13.05
C GLU A 86 -21.43 17.20 11.72
N ARG A 87 -20.96 18.45 11.77
CA ARG A 87 -20.62 19.23 10.58
C ARG A 87 -19.33 18.73 9.94
N LEU A 88 -18.40 18.19 10.72
CA LEU A 88 -17.18 17.56 10.20
C LEU A 88 -17.50 16.24 9.49
N SER A 89 -18.37 15.41 10.05
CA SER A 89 -18.78 14.14 9.43
C SER A 89 -19.54 14.32 8.11
N ARG A 90 -20.17 15.49 7.92
CA ARG A 90 -20.82 15.88 6.65
C ARG A 90 -19.89 16.63 5.69
N SER A 91 -18.72 17.05 6.15
CA SER A 91 -17.72 17.74 5.33
C SER A 91 -16.98 16.74 4.44
N HIS A 92 -16.38 17.22 3.35
CA HIS A 92 -15.52 16.37 2.55
C HIS A 92 -14.09 16.45 3.09
N ILE A 93 -13.71 15.47 3.90
CA ILE A 93 -12.36 15.39 4.48
C ILE A 93 -11.73 14.08 4.05
N ASN A 94 -10.59 14.16 3.37
CA ASN A 94 -9.75 13.03 3.01
C ASN A 94 -8.60 12.96 4.01
N VAL A 95 -8.43 11.79 4.62
CA VAL A 95 -7.38 11.51 5.58
C VAL A 95 -6.36 10.58 4.94
N ASN A 96 -5.11 10.98 4.93
CA ASN A 96 -4.01 10.14 4.48
C ASN A 96 -2.88 10.13 5.50
N SER A 97 -2.30 8.96 5.76
CA SER A 97 -1.11 8.78 6.59
C SER A 97 0.06 8.28 5.75
N TYR A 98 1.26 8.70 6.13
CA TYR A 98 2.52 8.14 5.68
C TYR A 98 3.55 8.20 6.82
N ASP A 99 3.93 7.04 7.35
CA ASP A 99 4.86 6.91 8.48
C ASP A 99 4.46 7.81 9.67
N GLY A 100 3.17 7.81 10.02
CA GLY A 100 2.63 8.63 11.11
C GLY A 100 2.55 10.14 10.82
N ILE A 101 2.88 10.60 9.61
CA ILE A 101 2.55 11.94 9.13
C ILE A 101 1.13 11.89 8.56
N VAL A 102 0.22 12.63 9.17
CA VAL A 102 -1.17 12.74 8.72
C VAL A 102 -1.35 13.98 7.87
N LEU A 103 -1.94 13.81 6.69
CA LEU A 103 -2.37 14.86 5.79
C LEU A 103 -3.90 14.89 5.78
N LEU A 104 -4.46 16.05 6.14
CA LEU A 104 -5.89 16.35 6.03
C LEU A 104 -6.11 17.24 4.81
N THR A 105 -6.93 16.77 3.86
CA THR A 105 -7.29 17.51 2.64
C THR A 105 -8.79 17.51 2.43
N GLY A 106 -9.30 18.43 1.60
CA GLY A 106 -10.73 18.55 1.31
C GLY A 106 -11.29 19.93 1.65
N GLN A 107 -12.58 19.98 2.02
CA GLN A 107 -13.31 21.21 2.27
C GLN A 107 -14.15 21.15 3.54
N VAL A 108 -14.12 22.25 4.29
CA VAL A 108 -14.93 22.50 5.49
C VAL A 108 -15.65 23.84 5.40
N GLU A 109 -16.75 23.98 6.12
CA GLU A 109 -17.63 25.16 6.00
C GLU A 109 -16.99 26.47 6.49
N ASN A 110 -16.13 26.41 7.52
CA ASN A 110 -15.53 27.59 8.16
C ASN A 110 -14.18 27.27 8.83
N ALA A 111 -13.49 28.31 9.30
CA ALA A 111 -12.17 28.19 9.94
C ALA A 111 -12.22 27.43 11.27
N GLU A 112 -13.29 27.60 12.04
CA GLU A 112 -13.52 26.89 13.30
C GLU A 112 -13.51 25.36 13.10
N LEU A 113 -14.23 24.85 12.09
CA LEU A 113 -14.22 23.42 11.76
C LEU A 113 -12.85 22.95 11.29
N ARG A 114 -12.12 23.78 10.54
CA ARG A 114 -10.74 23.46 10.12
C ARG A 114 -9.82 23.24 11.32
N GLU A 115 -9.88 24.13 12.31
CA GLU A 115 -9.09 24.05 13.54
C GLU A 115 -9.54 22.89 14.44
N LEU A 116 -10.86 22.64 14.51
CA LEU A 116 -11.41 21.53 15.26
C LEU A 116 -10.98 20.18 14.70
N ALA A 117 -10.98 20.03 13.37
CA ALA A 117 -10.51 18.79 12.72
C ALA A 117 -9.05 18.49 13.09
N GLU A 118 -8.17 19.48 13.06
CA GLU A 118 -6.75 19.33 13.41
C GLU A 118 -6.53 19.02 14.90
N SER A 119 -7.14 19.81 15.79
CA SER A 119 -7.02 19.63 17.24
C SER A 119 -7.63 18.30 17.73
N SER A 120 -8.65 17.78 17.05
CA SER A 120 -9.25 16.48 17.39
C SER A 120 -8.30 15.29 17.16
N VAL A 121 -7.23 15.47 16.37
CA VAL A 121 -6.32 14.39 15.96
C VAL A 121 -4.88 14.63 16.40
N SER A 122 -4.50 15.84 16.81
CA SER A 122 -3.13 16.17 17.23
C SER A 122 -2.61 15.36 18.42
N GLU A 123 -3.49 14.85 19.28
CA GLU A 123 -3.12 14.07 20.48
C GLU A 123 -3.16 12.55 20.28
N VAL A 124 -3.44 12.07 19.06
CA VAL A 124 -3.52 10.64 18.80
C VAL A 124 -2.12 10.03 18.86
N LYS A 125 -1.97 9.01 19.71
CA LYS A 125 -0.73 8.24 19.81
C LYS A 125 -0.29 7.75 18.43
N ARG A 126 1.03 7.79 18.18
CA ARG A 126 1.69 7.37 16.93
C ARG A 126 1.58 8.35 15.75
N ILE A 127 0.80 9.43 15.88
CA ILE A 127 0.90 10.56 14.96
C ILE A 127 2.16 11.35 15.31
N ARG A 128 3.01 11.57 14.32
CA ARG A 128 4.24 12.37 14.44
C ARG A 128 3.98 13.83 14.11
N ARG A 129 3.15 14.08 13.09
CA ARG A 129 2.84 15.42 12.59
C ARG A 129 1.51 15.41 11.85
N VAL A 130 0.76 16.51 11.95
CA VAL A 130 -0.47 16.73 11.19
C VAL A 130 -0.23 17.90 10.23
N HIS A 131 -0.57 17.71 8.96
CA HIS A 131 -0.59 18.74 7.93
C HIS A 131 -2.04 19.03 7.57
N ASN A 132 -2.54 20.18 8.01
CA ASN A 132 -3.93 20.60 7.78
C ASN A 132 -4.07 21.50 6.54
N GLU A 133 -4.36 20.86 5.42
CA GLU A 133 -4.58 21.49 4.12
C GLU A 133 -6.07 21.55 3.74
N LEU A 134 -6.95 21.51 4.74
CA LEU A 134 -8.38 21.72 4.53
C LEU A 134 -8.64 23.14 4.02
N LYS A 135 -9.42 23.25 2.93
CA LYS A 135 -9.86 24.54 2.41
C LYS A 135 -11.21 24.93 3.03
N ILE A 136 -11.39 26.23 3.27
CA ILE A 136 -12.69 26.76 3.68
C ILE A 136 -13.53 26.98 2.43
N GLY A 137 -14.67 26.29 2.32
CA GLY A 137 -15.54 26.38 1.15
C GLY A 137 -16.55 25.24 1.08
N GLY A 138 -17.44 25.30 0.09
CA GLY A 138 -18.34 24.20 -0.23
C GLY A 138 -17.60 22.99 -0.82
N PRO A 139 -18.22 21.79 -0.80
CA PRO A 139 -17.61 20.59 -1.36
C PRO A 139 -17.39 20.75 -2.88
N ILE A 140 -16.24 20.27 -3.37
CA ILE A 140 -15.97 20.25 -4.81
C ILE A 140 -16.88 19.26 -5.54
N SER A 141 -17.18 19.56 -6.81
CA SER A 141 -18.05 18.74 -7.66
C SER A 141 -17.50 17.32 -7.86
N LEU A 142 -18.39 16.35 -8.11
CA LEU A 142 -17.99 14.97 -8.42
C LEU A 142 -17.09 14.87 -9.66
N VAL A 143 -17.29 15.76 -10.64
CA VAL A 143 -16.47 15.83 -11.85
C VAL A 143 -15.04 16.27 -11.50
N ALA A 144 -14.89 17.27 -10.63
CA ALA A 144 -13.57 17.70 -10.16
C ALA A 144 -12.83 16.54 -9.45
N ARG A 145 -13.52 15.84 -8.53
CA ARG A 145 -12.95 14.67 -7.83
C ARG A 145 -12.53 13.55 -8.77
N THR A 146 -13.34 13.28 -9.79
CA THR A 146 -13.00 12.25 -10.80
C THR A 146 -11.77 12.67 -11.60
N ASN A 147 -11.65 13.96 -11.94
CA ASN A 147 -10.47 14.50 -12.59
C ASN A 147 -9.23 14.41 -11.68
N ASP A 148 -9.38 14.63 -10.38
CA ASP A 148 -8.29 14.53 -9.40
C ASP A 148 -7.76 13.10 -9.29
N ASN A 149 -8.62 12.08 -9.21
CA ASN A 149 -8.19 10.68 -9.23
C ASN A 149 -7.41 10.32 -10.50
N TRP A 150 -7.86 10.84 -11.64
CA TRP A 150 -7.16 10.66 -12.92
C TRP A 150 -5.83 11.40 -12.95
N LEU A 151 -5.77 12.61 -12.39
CA LEU A 151 -4.55 13.40 -12.25
C LEU A 151 -3.55 12.71 -11.31
N GLU A 152 -3.99 12.18 -10.17
CA GLU A 152 -3.19 11.40 -9.24
C GLU A 152 -2.55 10.20 -9.95
N THR A 153 -3.35 9.45 -10.71
CA THR A 153 -2.87 8.30 -11.48
C THR A 153 -1.81 8.70 -12.51
N LYS A 154 -1.99 9.84 -13.20
CA LYS A 154 -0.99 10.37 -14.14
C LYS A 154 0.30 10.76 -13.42
N VAL A 155 0.21 11.50 -12.32
CA VAL A 155 1.37 11.90 -11.53
C VAL A 155 2.12 10.66 -11.07
N ARG A 156 1.42 9.71 -10.44
CA ARG A 156 2.01 8.45 -9.95
C ARG A 156 2.70 7.67 -11.07
N SER A 157 2.07 7.56 -12.24
CA SER A 157 2.64 6.87 -13.40
C SER A 157 3.92 7.57 -13.91
N ARG A 158 3.96 8.91 -13.89
CA ARG A 158 5.15 9.68 -14.29
C ARG A 158 6.28 9.55 -13.29
N LEU A 159 5.98 9.49 -11.99
CA LEU A 159 6.99 9.22 -10.96
C LEU A 159 7.57 7.80 -11.10
N ILE A 160 6.73 6.79 -11.33
CA ILE A 160 7.18 5.39 -11.53
C ILE A 160 8.05 5.25 -12.77
N ALA A 161 7.74 5.98 -13.85
CA ALA A 161 8.51 5.91 -15.09
C ALA A 161 9.85 6.66 -15.04
N ASN A 162 10.12 7.44 -13.98
CA ASN A 162 11.34 8.23 -13.86
C ASN A 162 12.36 7.52 -12.96
N PRO A 163 13.57 7.18 -13.45
CA PRO A 163 14.59 6.45 -12.68
C PRO A 163 15.24 7.27 -11.57
N GLU A 164 15.14 8.59 -11.59
CA GLU A 164 15.67 9.48 -10.55
C GLU A 164 14.75 9.55 -9.32
N VAL A 165 13.52 9.05 -9.41
CA VAL A 165 12.54 9.10 -8.32
C VAL A 165 12.22 7.71 -7.81
N VAL A 166 12.35 7.50 -6.49
CA VAL A 166 11.91 6.27 -5.83
C VAL A 166 10.43 6.40 -5.48
N ALA A 167 9.55 6.15 -6.46
CA ALA A 167 8.11 6.36 -6.33
C ALA A 167 7.45 5.58 -5.17
N SER A 168 8.02 4.44 -4.76
CA SER A 168 7.51 3.67 -3.61
C SER A 168 7.66 4.38 -2.26
N ARG A 169 8.50 5.41 -2.18
CA ARG A 169 8.72 6.23 -0.97
C ARG A 169 7.84 7.49 -0.93
N ILE A 170 7.01 7.69 -1.95
CA ILE A 170 6.21 8.89 -2.12
C ILE A 170 4.75 8.49 -2.30
N LYS A 171 3.90 8.98 -1.39
CA LYS A 171 2.45 8.97 -1.55
C LYS A 171 2.05 10.27 -2.24
N VAL A 172 1.27 10.13 -3.31
CA VAL A 172 0.70 11.25 -4.05
C VAL A 172 -0.76 11.34 -3.64
N VAL A 173 -1.21 12.52 -3.24
CA VAL A 173 -2.62 12.82 -2.97
C VAL A 173 -3.00 14.02 -3.82
N VAL A 174 -4.17 14.01 -4.43
CA VAL A 174 -4.66 15.13 -5.24
C VAL A 174 -6.02 15.57 -4.75
N GLU A 175 -6.18 16.87 -4.53
CA GLU A 175 -7.45 17.49 -4.15
C GLU A 175 -7.58 18.84 -4.85
N ASP A 176 -8.64 19.01 -5.65
CA ASP A 176 -8.97 20.26 -6.34
C ASP A 176 -7.79 20.79 -7.18
N GLY A 177 -7.17 19.90 -7.97
CA GLY A 177 -6.00 20.20 -8.80
C GLY A 177 -4.69 20.49 -8.04
N VAL A 178 -4.69 20.41 -6.71
CA VAL A 178 -3.49 20.54 -5.86
C VAL A 178 -2.91 19.16 -5.60
N VAL A 179 -1.62 18.99 -5.90
CA VAL A 179 -0.89 17.75 -5.63
C VAL A 179 -0.11 17.87 -4.34
N TYR A 180 -0.38 16.98 -3.39
CA TYR A 180 0.36 16.82 -2.15
C TYR A 180 1.30 15.64 -2.29
N LEU A 181 2.60 15.88 -2.12
CA LEU A 181 3.64 14.87 -2.18
C LEU A 181 4.09 14.55 -0.76
N VAL A 182 3.76 13.37 -0.27
CA VAL A 182 4.05 12.92 1.10
C VAL A 182 5.10 11.83 1.08
N GLY A 183 6.11 11.90 1.93
CA GLY A 183 7.12 10.84 2.00
C GLY A 183 8.36 11.19 2.82
N ILE A 184 9.21 10.20 3.02
CA ILE A 184 10.53 10.36 3.63
C ILE A 184 11.58 10.25 2.53
N VAL A 185 12.26 11.35 2.23
CA VAL A 185 13.11 11.48 1.04
C VAL A 185 14.34 12.35 1.33
N SER A 186 15.38 12.21 0.51
CA SER A 186 16.45 13.20 0.50
C SER A 186 15.98 14.49 -0.20
N ARG A 187 16.75 15.57 -0.07
CA ARG A 187 16.46 16.82 -0.80
C ARG A 187 16.52 16.62 -2.31
N GLU A 188 17.49 15.86 -2.81
CA GLU A 188 17.60 15.57 -4.24
C GLU A 188 16.38 14.77 -4.75
N GLN A 189 15.94 13.76 -4.00
CA GLN A 189 14.72 12.99 -4.32
C GLN A 189 13.47 13.87 -4.33
N ALA A 190 13.32 14.76 -3.35
CA ALA A 190 12.19 15.69 -3.31
C ALA A 190 12.17 16.62 -4.52
N ASP A 191 13.32 17.19 -4.88
CA ASP A 191 13.41 18.11 -6.02
C ASP A 191 13.16 17.40 -7.35
N ALA A 192 13.72 16.18 -7.54
CA ALA A 192 13.41 15.34 -8.69
C ALA A 192 11.90 15.05 -8.79
N THR A 193 11.26 14.69 -7.67
CA THR A 193 9.81 14.42 -7.60
C THR A 193 8.98 15.63 -8.01
N VAL A 194 9.35 16.82 -7.52
CA VAL A 194 8.69 18.08 -7.86
C VAL A 194 8.87 18.41 -9.35
N VAL A 195 10.07 18.18 -9.90
CA VAL A 195 10.37 18.40 -11.32
C VAL A 195 9.55 17.47 -12.22
N VAL A 196 9.33 16.22 -11.83
CA VAL A 196 8.46 15.32 -12.59
C VAL A 196 7.00 15.74 -12.49
N THR A 197 6.55 16.07 -11.27
CA THR A 197 5.15 16.43 -10.98
C THR A 197 4.72 17.71 -11.69
N LYS A 198 5.57 18.75 -11.70
CA LYS A 198 5.25 20.03 -12.36
C LYS A 198 5.02 19.90 -13.88
N ASN A 199 5.58 18.86 -14.50
CA ASN A 199 5.47 18.61 -15.94
C ASN A 199 4.22 17.79 -16.30
N VAL A 200 3.36 17.49 -15.33
CA VAL A 200 2.09 16.79 -15.55
C VAL A 200 0.98 17.80 -15.82
N PHE A 201 0.34 17.68 -16.99
CA PHE A 201 -0.78 18.54 -17.36
C PHE A 201 -1.95 18.37 -16.37
N GLY A 202 -2.48 19.49 -15.88
CA GLY A 202 -3.59 19.56 -14.93
C GLY A 202 -3.17 19.85 -13.50
N VAL A 203 -1.87 19.76 -13.17
CA VAL A 203 -1.35 20.17 -11.86
C VAL A 203 -1.42 21.70 -11.73
N GLN A 204 -2.10 22.19 -10.69
CA GLN A 204 -2.24 23.63 -10.44
C GLN A 204 -1.29 24.13 -9.35
N LYS A 205 -1.09 23.34 -8.30
CA LYS A 205 -0.21 23.64 -7.18
C LYS A 205 0.43 22.35 -6.69
N ILE A 206 1.65 22.45 -6.17
CA ILE A 206 2.34 21.34 -5.50
C ILE A 206 2.61 21.76 -4.06
N VAL A 207 2.22 20.91 -3.12
CA VAL A 207 2.53 21.04 -1.69
C VAL A 207 3.47 19.90 -1.31
N LYS A 208 4.62 20.25 -0.74
CA LYS A 208 5.63 19.28 -0.30
C LYS A 208 5.37 18.93 1.16
N VAL A 209 5.01 17.69 1.42
CA VAL A 209 4.76 17.14 2.76
C VAL A 209 5.85 16.09 3.03
N PHE A 210 7.10 16.51 2.89
CA PHE A 210 8.24 15.63 3.05
C PHE A 210 8.82 15.68 4.46
N ASP A 211 9.42 14.57 4.85
CA ASP A 211 10.38 14.49 5.93
C ASP A 211 11.76 14.23 5.32
N TYR A 212 12.75 15.05 5.69
CA TYR A 212 14.08 15.02 5.06
C TYR A 212 15.06 14.22 5.91
N LEU A 213 15.75 13.28 5.29
CA LEU A 213 16.73 12.45 5.98
C LEU A 213 17.88 13.29 6.55
N GLY A 214 18.19 13.06 7.83
CA GLY A 214 19.31 13.72 8.51
C GLY A 214 19.01 15.14 8.98
N GLU A 215 17.77 15.60 8.86
CA GLU A 215 17.30 16.87 9.40
C GLU A 215 16.22 16.61 10.45
N GLU A 216 16.31 17.31 11.59
CA GLU A 216 15.25 17.26 12.59
C GLU A 216 14.01 17.95 12.02
N PRO A 217 12.79 17.39 12.17
CA PRO A 217 11.59 17.97 11.58
C PRO A 217 11.38 19.41 12.06
N ASP A 218 11.16 20.33 11.10
CA ASP A 218 10.83 21.73 11.38
C ASP A 218 9.55 21.76 12.23
N LYS A 219 9.65 22.35 13.43
CA LYS A 219 8.61 22.36 14.47
C LYS A 219 7.55 23.43 14.23
#